data_AF-A0A4R4J2Y8-F1
#
_entry.id   AF-A0A4R4J2Y8-F1
#
_cell.length_a   1.000
_cell.length_b   1.000
_cell.length_c   1.000
_cell.angle_alpha   90.00
_cell.angle_beta   90.00
_cell.angle_gamma   90.00
#
_symmetry.space_group_name_H-M   'P 1'
#
loop_
_entity.id
_entity.type
_entity.pdbx_description
1 polymer ?
#
loop_
_entity_poly.entity_id
_entity_poly.type
_entity_poly.pdbx_seq_one_letter_code
_entity_poly.pdbx_strand_id
1 'polypeptide(L)'
;MTKGRETKKFLFKLRERDSEFGVSESTFNRLMSELSLNQTELVHKALRDLAKKTIPAYEPDDGPLTDEQIATIRKASPVGHLTLSEFGSPLLGDE
;
A
#
# COMPACT_ATOMS: atom_id res chain seq x y z
N MET A 1 1.86 13.86 -21.14
CA MET A 1 2.82 12.75 -21.34
C MET A 1 3.05 12.07 -19.99
N THR A 2 2.38 10.95 -19.73
CA THR A 2 2.60 10.15 -18.52
C THR A 2 4.00 9.55 -18.57
N LYS A 3 4.90 10.02 -17.69
CA LYS A 3 6.24 9.45 -17.52
C LYS A 3 6.09 7.97 -17.19
N GLY A 4 6.49 7.09 -18.11
CA GLY A 4 6.50 5.65 -17.90
C GLY A 4 7.26 5.34 -16.62
N ARG A 5 6.69 4.50 -15.76
CA ARG A 5 7.28 4.16 -14.46
C ARG A 5 8.57 3.38 -14.72
N GLU A 6 9.72 3.98 -14.50
CA GLU A 6 11.00 3.29 -14.69
C GLU A 6 11.15 2.14 -13.70
N THR A 7 11.50 0.96 -14.23
CA THR A 7 11.75 -0.23 -13.41
C THR A 7 13.19 -0.18 -12.90
N LYS A 8 13.35 -0.03 -11.59
CA LYS A 8 14.66 -0.10 -10.94
C LYS A 8 15.06 -1.56 -10.79
N LYS A 9 16.31 -1.89 -11.14
CA LYS A 9 16.91 -3.21 -10.98
C LYS A 9 18.07 -3.13 -10.00
N PHE A 10 18.29 -4.19 -9.23
CA PHE A 10 19.47 -4.33 -8.36
C PHE A 10 20.01 -5.76 -8.45
N LEU A 11 21.30 -5.92 -8.18
CA LEU A 11 21.96 -7.22 -8.12
C LEU A 11 21.83 -7.79 -6.71
N PHE A 12 21.46 -9.07 -6.62
CA PHE A 12 21.33 -9.80 -5.37
C PHE A 12 22.47 -10.81 -5.24
N LYS A 13 23.36 -10.60 -4.26
CA LYS A 13 24.49 -11.50 -4.01
C LYS A 13 24.16 -12.42 -2.83
N LEU A 14 24.20 -13.73 -3.08
CA LEU A 14 24.05 -14.75 -2.05
C LEU A 14 25.29 -14.81 -1.15
N ARG A 15 25.11 -15.22 0.10
CA ARG A 15 26.21 -15.39 1.06
C ARG A 15 26.81 -16.79 0.93
N GLU A 16 28.03 -16.98 1.43
CA GLU A 16 28.62 -18.31 1.50
C GLU A 16 27.93 -19.18 2.56
N ARG A 17 27.47 -18.55 3.65
CA ARG A 17 26.78 -19.19 4.78
C ARG A 17 25.59 -18.33 5.22
N ASP A 18 24.60 -18.98 5.81
CA ASP A 18 23.43 -18.31 6.37
C ASP A 18 23.83 -17.40 7.54
N SER A 19 23.15 -16.26 7.66
CA SER A 19 23.35 -15.24 8.69
C SER A 19 22.03 -14.49 8.95
N GLU A 20 22.01 -13.62 9.97
CA GLU A 20 20.83 -12.80 10.29
C GLU A 20 20.33 -11.96 9.09
N PHE A 21 21.23 -11.53 8.21
CA PHE A 21 20.91 -10.64 7.07
C PHE A 21 21.20 -11.24 5.70
N GLY A 22 21.33 -12.57 5.60
CA GLY A 22 21.65 -13.17 4.31
C GLY A 22 21.56 -14.68 4.31
N VAL A 23 21.20 -15.22 3.16
CA VAL A 23 21.07 -16.66 2.93
C VAL A 23 22.14 -17.15 1.97
N SER A 24 22.54 -18.39 2.17
CA SER A 24 23.43 -19.14 1.31
C SER A 24 22.73 -19.64 0.06
N GLU A 25 23.52 -20.04 -0.94
CA GLU A 25 23.00 -20.61 -2.18
C GLU A 25 22.22 -21.89 -1.96
N SER A 26 22.66 -22.76 -1.05
CA SER A 26 21.95 -23.99 -0.70
C SER A 26 20.56 -23.70 -0.15
N THR A 27 20.45 -22.76 0.80
CA THR A 27 19.17 -22.34 1.38
C THR A 27 18.27 -21.68 0.34
N PHE A 28 18.83 -20.83 -0.52
CA PHE A 28 18.09 -20.17 -1.59
C PHE A 28 17.51 -21.17 -2.60
N ASN A 29 18.31 -22.14 -3.05
CA ASN A 29 17.88 -23.19 -3.97
C ASN A 29 16.82 -24.09 -3.35
N ARG A 30 16.99 -24.46 -2.07
CA ARG A 30 15.99 -25.26 -1.35
C ARG A 30 14.66 -24.53 -1.24
N LEU A 31 14.67 -23.22 -0.94
CA LEU A 31 13.44 -22.41 -0.91
C LEU A 31 12.73 -22.37 -2.26
N MET A 32 13.48 -22.24 -3.36
CA MET A 32 12.89 -22.31 -4.71
C MET A 32 12.21 -23.65 -4.98
N SER A 33 12.86 -24.76 -4.64
CA SER A 33 12.30 -26.11 -4.84
C SER A 33 11.06 -26.36 -3.98
N GLU A 34 11.12 -26.05 -2.68
CA GLU A 34 10.02 -26.29 -1.74
C GLU A 34 8.78 -25.46 -2.07
N LEU A 35 8.98 -24.23 -2.55
CA LEU A 35 7.89 -23.32 -2.89
C LEU A 35 7.49 -23.38 -4.38
N SER A 36 8.20 -24.16 -5.19
CA SER A 36 8.04 -24.19 -6.65
C SER A 36 8.09 -22.79 -7.30
N LEU A 37 9.03 -21.94 -6.84
CA LEU A 37 9.20 -20.56 -7.31
C LEU A 37 10.52 -20.39 -8.05
N ASN A 38 10.55 -19.47 -9.02
CA ASN A 38 11.81 -19.00 -9.61
C ASN A 38 12.51 -17.96 -8.72
N GLN A 39 13.75 -17.59 -9.06
CA GLN A 39 14.57 -16.65 -8.27
C GLN A 39 13.87 -15.31 -8.03
N THR A 40 13.27 -14.75 -9.08
CA THR A 40 12.60 -13.45 -9.06
C THR A 40 11.35 -13.50 -8.17
N GLU A 41 10.54 -14.54 -8.34
CA GLU A 41 9.33 -14.76 -7.53
C GLU A 41 9.67 -14.95 -6.06
N LEU A 42 10.70 -15.73 -5.75
CA LEU A 42 11.15 -15.96 -4.38
C LEU A 42 11.58 -14.65 -3.71
N VAL A 43 12.37 -13.81 -4.40
CA VAL A 43 12.80 -12.51 -3.88
C VAL A 43 11.61 -11.58 -3.68
N HIS A 44 10.69 -11.49 -4.63
CA HIS A 44 9.47 -10.67 -4.48
C HIS A 44 8.58 -11.15 -3.34
N LYS A 45 8.40 -12.46 -3.20
CA LYS A 45 7.61 -13.06 -2.12
C LYS A 45 8.23 -12.76 -0.75
N ALA A 46 9.53 -12.94 -0.61
CA ALA A 46 10.25 -12.65 0.63
C ALA A 46 10.15 -11.17 1.02
N LEU A 47 10.36 -10.26 0.06
CA LEU A 47 10.22 -8.81 0.28
C LEU A 47 8.79 -8.43 0.64
N ARG A 48 7.78 -9.04 -0.01
CA ARG A 48 6.37 -8.81 0.31
C ARG A 48 6.03 -9.28 1.72
N ASP A 49 6.52 -10.45 2.13
CA ASP A 49 6.29 -10.97 3.47
C ASP A 49 6.98 -10.12 4.53
N LEU A 50 8.20 -9.65 4.27
CA LEU A 50 8.91 -8.72 5.16
C LEU A 50 8.16 -7.39 5.25
N ALA A 51 7.70 -6.84 4.13
CA ALA A 51 6.92 -5.61 4.11
C ALA A 51 5.64 -5.76 4.95
N LYS A 52 4.90 -6.87 4.82
CA LYS A 52 3.71 -7.14 5.64
C LYS A 52 4.00 -7.21 7.14
N LYS A 53 5.19 -7.70 7.52
CA LYS A 53 5.60 -7.85 8.92
C LYS A 53 6.11 -6.55 9.54
N THR A 54 6.80 -5.73 8.74
CA THR A 54 7.56 -4.58 9.25
C THR A 54 6.89 -3.25 8.98
N ILE A 55 6.22 -3.12 7.84
CA ILE A 55 5.54 -1.87 7.47
C ILE A 55 4.14 -1.93 8.09
N PRO A 56 3.80 -1.01 9.01
CA PRO A 56 2.45 -0.97 9.55
C PRO A 56 1.47 -0.83 8.38
N ALA A 57 0.50 -1.74 8.32
CA ALA A 57 -0.66 -1.49 7.48
C ALA A 57 -1.28 -0.17 7.97
N TYR A 58 -1.82 0.64 7.06
CA TYR A 58 -2.71 1.73 7.47
C TYR A 58 -3.70 1.15 8.48
N GLU A 59 -3.93 1.87 9.57
CA GLU A 59 -4.97 1.47 10.50
C GLU A 59 -6.26 1.28 9.69
N PRO A 60 -7.06 0.25 10.02
CA PRO A 60 -8.40 0.14 9.46
C PRO A 60 -9.06 1.52 9.57
N ASP A 61 -9.66 1.99 8.48
CA ASP A 61 -10.44 3.22 8.54
C ASP A 61 -11.45 3.10 9.69
N ASP A 62 -11.67 4.18 10.44
CA ASP A 62 -12.62 4.22 11.57
C ASP A 62 -14.08 3.98 11.11
N GLY A 63 -14.26 3.77 9.81
CA GLY A 63 -15.52 3.55 9.15
C GLY A 63 -16.16 4.87 8.71
N PRO A 64 -17.36 4.82 8.14
CA PRO A 64 -18.10 6.03 7.84
C PRO A 64 -18.35 6.83 9.11
N LEU A 65 -18.28 8.16 8.99
CA LEU A 65 -18.60 9.07 10.10
C LEU A 65 -20.00 8.76 10.65
N THR A 66 -20.10 8.69 11.98
CA THR A 66 -21.39 8.59 12.69
C THR A 66 -22.21 9.86 12.51
N ASP A 67 -23.53 9.75 12.66
CA ASP A 67 -24.43 10.90 12.58
C ASP A 67 -24.08 12.00 13.58
N GLU A 68 -23.56 11.64 14.76
CA GLU A 68 -23.08 12.58 15.78
C GLU A 68 -21.83 13.34 15.33
N GLN A 69 -20.88 12.64 14.70
CA GLN A 69 -19.69 13.26 14.11
C GLN A 69 -20.08 14.18 12.95
N ILE A 70 -21.02 13.75 12.09
CA ILE A 70 -21.55 14.57 11.00
C ILE A 70 -22.24 15.83 11.56
N ALA A 71 -23.05 15.70 12.61
CA ALA A 71 -23.70 16.83 13.25
C ALA A 71 -22.70 17.81 13.87
N THR A 72 -21.64 17.29 14.50
CA THR A 72 -20.55 18.10 15.06
C THR A 72 -19.82 18.87 13.96
N ILE A 73 -19.50 18.21 12.84
CA ILE A 73 -18.87 18.82 11.66
C ILE A 73 -19.77 19.91 11.08
N ARG A 74 -21.07 19.66 10.94
CA ARG A 74 -22.03 20.66 10.46
C ARG A 74 -22.09 21.87 11.38
N LYS A 75 -22.06 21.68 12.70
CA LYS A 75 -22.07 22.78 13.67
C LYS A 75 -20.77 23.60 13.64
N ALA A 76 -19.63 22.96 13.40
CA ALA A 76 -18.32 23.62 13.34
C ALA A 76 -18.04 24.27 11.97
N SER A 77 -18.73 23.83 10.91
CA SER A 77 -18.53 24.32 9.56
C SER A 77 -19.24 25.67 9.34
N PRO A 78 -18.56 26.69 8.79
CA PRO A 78 -19.18 27.98 8.46
C PRO A 78 -20.28 27.85 7.38
N VAL A 79 -20.29 26.73 6.66
CA VAL A 79 -21.29 26.41 5.62
C VAL A 79 -22.18 25.22 6.01
N GLY A 80 -22.18 24.80 7.28
CA GLY A 80 -22.94 23.62 7.71
C GLY A 80 -24.47 23.76 7.65
N HIS A 81 -24.97 24.98 7.42
CA HIS A 81 -26.38 25.25 7.15
C HIS A 81 -26.77 24.97 5.69
N LEU A 82 -25.80 24.87 4.78
CA LEU A 82 -26.05 24.64 3.37
C LEU A 82 -26.41 23.17 3.12
N THR A 83 -27.52 22.99 2.45
CA THR A 83 -28.03 21.76 1.89
C THR A 83 -27.35 21.47 0.55
N LEU A 84 -27.37 20.21 0.12
CA LEU A 84 -26.73 19.79 -1.14
C LEU A 84 -27.29 20.54 -2.37
N SER A 85 -28.55 21.03 -2.29
CA SER A 85 -29.18 21.88 -3.30
C SER A 85 -28.64 23.31 -3.37
N GLU A 86 -27.98 23.79 -2.32
CA GLU A 86 -27.37 25.13 -2.28
C GLU A 86 -25.91 25.12 -2.75
N PHE A 87 -25.25 23.96 -2.68
CA PHE A 87 -24.03 23.71 -3.44
C PHE A 87 -24.42 23.45 -4.89
N GLY A 88 -24.55 24.52 -5.68
CA GLY A 88 -24.81 24.42 -7.12
C GLY A 88 -23.96 23.32 -7.75
N SER A 89 -24.59 22.44 -8.53
CA SER A 89 -23.95 21.27 -9.13
C SER A 89 -22.62 21.65 -9.79
N PRO A 90 -21.45 21.24 -9.27
CA PRO A 90 -20.17 21.65 -9.84
C PRO A 90 -19.86 20.95 -11.17
N LEU A 91 -20.76 20.10 -11.65
CA LEU A 91 -20.61 19.27 -12.85
C LEU A 91 -21.47 19.70 -14.04
N LEU A 92 -22.35 20.69 -13.87
CA LEU A 92 -23.08 21.30 -14.97
C LEU A 92 -22.77 22.79 -14.92
N GLY A 93 -21.73 23.19 -15.64
CA GLY A 93 -21.53 24.60 -15.95
C GLY A 93 -22.77 25.12 -16.68
N ASP A 94 -23.15 26.36 -16.38
CA ASP A 94 -24.19 27.07 -17.12
C ASP A 94 -23.80 27.08 -18.61
N GLU A 95 -24.67 26.51 -19.46
CA GLU A 95 -24.58 26.64 -20.93
C GLU A 95 -24.71 28.10 -21.38
#